data_AF-A0A359LPR2-F1
#
_entry.id   AF-A0A359LPR2-F1
#
_cell.length_a   1.000
_cell.length_b   1.000
_cell.length_c   1.000
_cell.angle_alpha   90.00
_cell.angle_beta   90.00
_cell.angle_gamma   90.00
#
_symmetry.space_group_name_H-M   'P 1'
#
loop_
_entity.id
_entity.type
_entity.pdbx_description
1 polymer ?
#
loop_
_entity_poly.entity_id
_entity_poly.type
_entity_poly.pdbx_seq_one_letter_code
_entity_poly.pdbx_strand_id
1 'polypeptide(L)'
;LIDFMNEAYKLDLKPVWLVDASSLAVFRRAAGPIAQYHSNYASRTAGVRREGGVSEEEKAQIEKAVPAEAPAKPKKPRRLLVVDANIGRRGHPSIPHANLAVQWMAKKTKAFEAVFSNDPEMWKPENLKKFDAVFLNNTIGEVFPTAEAKESFARWVSDGGGVIANHAVTVTATEWPEFGQILGARGASHRMADEKVTVRVEDPSSPVTAVFEGAPFEYRDEIFRYEAPYSREQVRVLLSVDVAQTDLNQGRCYGKCFRPDNDYPVAWIRQHGKGRVFYTTLGHNPYVFWDPRMVRLFLAAIQYAAGDLEADATPRAAP
;
A
#
# COMPACT_ATOMS: atom_id res chain seq x y z
N LEU A 1 -33.39 12.64 -4.17
CA LEU A 1 -32.53 11.43 -4.20
C LEU A 1 -32.41 10.85 -5.62
N ILE A 2 -33.51 10.67 -6.36
CA ILE A 2 -33.46 10.30 -7.79
C ILE A 2 -32.68 11.33 -8.61
N ASP A 3 -32.94 12.63 -8.38
CA ASP A 3 -32.19 13.69 -9.08
C ASP A 3 -30.69 13.65 -8.78
N PHE A 4 -30.31 13.45 -7.50
CA PHE A 4 -28.92 13.23 -7.10
C PHE A 4 -28.30 11.99 -7.76
N MET A 5 -29.03 10.89 -7.87
CA MET A 5 -28.55 9.66 -8.52
C MET A 5 -28.37 9.84 -10.03
N ASN A 6 -29.28 10.53 -10.70
CA ASN A 6 -29.19 10.84 -12.13
C ASN A 6 -28.02 11.77 -12.41
N GLU A 7 -27.82 12.77 -11.56
CA GLU A 7 -26.72 13.74 -11.67
C GLU A 7 -25.36 13.10 -11.37
N ALA A 8 -25.23 12.34 -10.28
CA ALA A 8 -23.97 11.75 -9.85
C ALA A 8 -23.51 10.56 -10.71
N TYR A 9 -24.44 9.77 -11.27
CA TYR A 9 -24.12 8.54 -12.01
C TYR A 9 -24.48 8.58 -13.49
N LYS A 10 -24.93 9.74 -14.01
CA LYS A 10 -25.42 9.89 -15.40
C LYS A 10 -26.46 8.82 -15.77
N LEU A 11 -27.33 8.51 -14.82
CA LEU A 11 -28.46 7.59 -15.03
C LEU A 11 -29.67 8.37 -15.56
N ASP A 12 -30.56 7.67 -16.28
CA ASP A 12 -31.88 8.20 -16.69
C ASP A 12 -32.99 7.52 -15.87
N LEU A 13 -32.90 7.60 -14.53
CA LEU A 13 -33.94 7.09 -13.66
C LEU A 13 -35.12 8.05 -13.68
N LYS A 14 -36.21 7.63 -14.30
CA LYS A 14 -37.48 8.37 -14.24
C LYS A 14 -38.02 8.36 -12.81
N PRO A 15 -38.69 9.43 -12.35
CA PRO A 15 -39.39 9.41 -11.07
C PRO A 15 -40.45 8.32 -11.10
N VAL A 16 -40.16 7.18 -10.48
CA VAL A 16 -41.12 6.12 -10.24
C VAL A 16 -41.89 6.51 -8.98
N TRP A 17 -43.18 6.84 -9.13
CA TRP A 17 -44.08 6.91 -8.00
C TRP A 17 -44.06 5.53 -7.33
N LEU A 18 -43.63 5.46 -6.06
CA LEU A 18 -43.59 4.20 -5.31
C LEU A 18 -45.04 3.76 -5.04
N VAL A 19 -45.56 2.86 -5.87
CA VAL A 19 -47.00 2.50 -5.86
C VAL A 19 -47.32 1.36 -4.88
N ASP A 20 -46.33 0.64 -4.35
CA ASP A 20 -46.58 -0.47 -3.40
C ASP A 20 -45.36 -0.90 -2.56
N ALA A 21 -45.58 -1.79 -1.59
CA ALA A 21 -44.53 -2.33 -0.72
C ALA A 21 -43.44 -3.12 -1.48
N SER A 22 -43.77 -3.74 -2.61
CA SER A 22 -42.84 -4.48 -3.47
C SER A 22 -41.81 -3.57 -4.14
N SER A 23 -42.25 -2.42 -4.67
CA SER A 23 -41.37 -1.40 -5.27
C SER A 23 -40.45 -0.76 -4.23
N LEU A 24 -40.90 -0.59 -2.99
CA LEU A 24 -40.07 -0.15 -1.87
C LEU A 24 -39.03 -1.20 -1.45
N ALA A 25 -39.38 -2.49 -1.52
CA ALA A 25 -38.46 -3.60 -1.25
C ALA A 25 -37.38 -3.72 -2.33
N VAL A 26 -37.77 -3.60 -3.61
CA VAL A 26 -36.83 -3.56 -4.75
C VAL A 26 -35.91 -2.35 -4.64
N PHE A 27 -36.44 -1.18 -4.32
CA PHE A 27 -35.65 0.02 -4.09
C PHE A 27 -34.67 -0.15 -2.92
N ARG A 28 -35.10 -0.68 -1.76
CA ARG A 28 -34.18 -0.97 -0.64
C ARG A 28 -33.11 -1.99 -1.02
N ARG A 29 -33.44 -2.99 -1.84
CA ARG A 29 -32.49 -4.02 -2.30
C ARG A 29 -31.48 -3.48 -3.31
N ALA A 30 -31.86 -2.51 -4.13
CA ALA A 30 -30.99 -1.91 -5.15
C ALA A 30 -30.23 -0.67 -4.63
N ALA A 31 -30.94 0.29 -4.02
CA ALA A 31 -30.38 1.56 -3.56
C ALA A 31 -29.78 1.49 -2.16
N GLY A 32 -30.23 0.56 -1.30
CA GLY A 32 -29.68 0.37 0.05
C GLY A 32 -28.18 0.06 0.04
N PRO A 33 -27.72 -0.95 -0.72
CA PRO A 33 -26.29 -1.25 -0.85
C PRO A 33 -25.47 -0.08 -1.43
N ILE A 34 -26.04 0.66 -2.40
CA ILE A 34 -25.39 1.83 -3.01
C ILE A 34 -25.25 2.96 -1.99
N ALA A 35 -26.32 3.34 -1.29
CA ALA A 35 -26.29 4.38 -0.26
C ALA A 35 -25.38 4.00 0.91
N GLN A 36 -25.38 2.72 1.32
CA GLN A 36 -24.46 2.21 2.33
C GLN A 36 -23.01 2.23 1.84
N TYR A 37 -22.75 1.91 0.57
CA TYR A 37 -21.44 2.06 -0.05
C TYR A 37 -20.98 3.51 -0.01
N HIS A 38 -21.81 4.48 -0.43
CA HIS A 38 -21.42 5.90 -0.40
C HIS A 38 -21.22 6.45 1.01
N SER A 39 -22.07 6.06 1.98
CA SER A 39 -21.89 6.44 3.38
C SER A 39 -20.61 5.84 3.98
N ASN A 40 -20.34 4.56 3.70
CA ASN A 40 -19.10 3.90 4.10
C ASN A 40 -17.89 4.51 3.38
N TYR A 41 -18.02 4.84 2.11
CA TYR A 41 -16.95 5.46 1.33
C TYR A 41 -16.62 6.83 1.92
N ALA A 42 -17.61 7.73 2.04
CA ALA A 42 -17.43 9.06 2.59
C ALA A 42 -16.88 9.05 4.03
N SER A 43 -17.38 8.17 4.91
CA SER A 43 -16.86 8.08 6.28
C SER A 43 -15.44 7.52 6.38
N ARG A 44 -14.99 6.76 5.37
CA ARG A 44 -13.65 6.15 5.34
C ARG A 44 -12.65 6.93 4.50
N THR A 45 -13.13 7.87 3.69
CA THR A 45 -12.31 8.86 2.97
C THR A 45 -12.30 10.23 3.66
N ALA A 46 -13.12 10.44 4.69
CA ALA A 46 -13.09 11.63 5.52
C ALA A 46 -11.83 11.67 6.40
N GLY A 47 -10.82 12.42 5.95
CA GLY A 47 -9.59 12.71 6.70
C GLY A 47 -8.58 11.54 6.74
N VAL A 48 -7.31 11.89 6.97
CA VAL A 48 -6.21 10.93 7.16
C VAL A 48 -5.96 10.73 8.66
N ARG A 49 -5.69 9.48 9.09
CA ARG A 49 -5.47 9.13 10.50
C ARG A 49 -4.05 9.51 10.94
N ARG A 50 -3.74 10.81 10.95
CA ARG A 50 -2.35 11.28 11.09
C ARG A 50 -1.68 10.84 12.41
N GLU A 51 -2.40 10.86 13.53
CA GLU A 51 -1.82 10.53 14.85
C GLU A 51 -2.78 9.82 15.81
N GLY A 52 -4.04 9.59 15.40
CA GLY A 52 -5.04 8.99 16.28
C GLY A 52 -4.65 7.58 16.70
N GLY A 53 -4.43 7.36 18.00
CA GLY A 53 -4.10 6.05 18.56
C GLY A 53 -2.61 5.73 18.68
N VAL A 54 -1.71 6.69 18.49
CA VAL A 54 -0.26 6.55 18.79
C VAL A 54 0.03 7.17 20.15
N SER A 55 0.59 6.39 21.08
CA SER A 55 0.98 6.90 22.41
C SER A 55 2.21 7.82 22.34
N GLU A 56 2.41 8.69 23.33
CA GLU A 56 3.56 9.60 23.37
C GLU A 56 4.91 8.86 23.39
N GLU A 57 4.96 7.68 24.01
CA GLU A 57 6.15 6.82 23.97
C GLU A 57 6.43 6.33 22.54
N GLU A 58 5.41 5.82 21.85
CA GLU A 58 5.54 5.36 20.47
C GLU A 58 5.90 6.52 19.53
N LYS A 59 5.35 7.72 19.73
CA LYS A 59 5.73 8.92 18.97
C LYS A 59 7.23 9.22 19.10
N ALA A 60 7.75 9.16 20.34
CA ALA A 60 9.16 9.39 20.61
C ALA A 60 10.05 8.29 20.00
N GLN A 61 9.61 7.02 20.04
CA GLN A 61 10.30 5.90 19.40
C GLN A 61 10.34 6.06 17.88
N ILE A 62 9.22 6.42 17.24
CA ILE A 62 9.13 6.69 15.80
C ILE A 62 10.07 7.84 15.43
N GLU A 63 10.01 8.97 16.14
CA GLU A 63 10.88 10.10 15.87
C GLU A 63 12.35 9.68 15.95
N LYS A 64 12.74 8.95 17.01
CA LYS A 64 14.11 8.48 17.21
C LYS A 64 14.57 7.51 16.11
N ALA A 65 13.68 6.66 15.60
CA ALA A 65 14.00 5.68 14.57
C ALA A 65 14.28 6.31 13.20
N VAL A 66 13.68 7.47 12.91
CA VAL A 66 13.89 8.18 11.65
C VAL A 66 15.30 8.79 11.59
N PRO A 67 16.09 8.48 10.55
CA PRO A 67 17.45 9.02 10.41
C PRO A 67 17.42 10.53 10.15
N ALA A 68 18.52 11.20 10.48
CA ALA A 68 18.68 12.63 10.20
C ALA A 68 18.82 12.93 8.70
N GLU A 69 19.41 12.00 7.95
CA GLU A 69 19.69 12.14 6.52
C GLU A 69 19.01 11.03 5.71
N ALA A 70 18.62 11.36 4.49
CA ALA A 70 18.10 10.39 3.54
C ALA A 70 19.23 9.74 2.71
N PRO A 71 19.07 8.50 2.23
CA PRO A 71 20.12 7.79 1.49
C PRO A 71 20.50 8.45 0.16
N ALA A 72 19.64 9.27 -0.43
CA ALA A 72 19.96 10.10 -1.59
C ALA A 72 19.61 11.57 -1.36
N LYS A 73 20.32 12.47 -2.05
CA LYS A 73 19.90 13.88 -2.15
C LYS A 73 18.78 13.99 -3.19
N PRO A 74 17.66 14.67 -2.89
CA PRO A 74 16.61 14.88 -3.88
C PRO A 74 17.14 15.63 -5.10
N LYS A 75 16.84 15.14 -6.30
CA LYS A 75 17.24 15.77 -7.57
C LYS A 75 16.43 17.03 -7.89
N LYS A 76 15.23 17.13 -7.30
CA LYS A 76 14.31 18.28 -7.35
C LYS A 76 13.41 18.25 -6.11
N PRO A 77 12.67 19.31 -5.79
CA PRO A 77 11.62 19.23 -4.77
C PRO A 77 10.65 18.10 -5.08
N ARG A 78 10.43 17.20 -4.10
CA ARG A 78 9.55 16.05 -4.24
C ARG A 78 8.26 16.22 -3.48
N ARG A 79 7.15 15.73 -4.02
CA ARG A 79 5.86 15.66 -3.32
C ARG A 79 5.36 14.21 -3.28
N LEU A 80 5.06 13.75 -2.08
CA LEU A 80 4.54 12.40 -1.80
C LEU A 80 3.08 12.51 -1.36
N LEU A 81 2.16 11.91 -2.12
CA LEU A 81 0.78 11.72 -1.66
C LEU A 81 0.72 10.48 -0.78
N VAL A 82 0.23 10.61 0.45
CA VAL A 82 -0.01 9.48 1.36
C VAL A 82 -1.51 9.26 1.48
N VAL A 83 -1.93 8.04 1.17
CA VAL A 83 -3.33 7.57 1.22
C VAL A 83 -3.41 6.40 2.20
N ASP A 84 -4.35 6.47 3.15
CA ASP A 84 -4.60 5.40 4.13
C ASP A 84 -6.07 4.92 4.13
N ALA A 85 -6.78 5.19 3.04
CA ALA A 85 -8.18 4.83 2.85
C ALA A 85 -8.43 3.32 2.97
N ASN A 86 -9.41 2.98 3.79
CA ASN A 86 -9.82 1.60 4.07
C ASN A 86 -11.34 1.47 3.89
N ILE A 87 -11.77 1.04 2.71
CA ILE A 87 -13.17 0.98 2.29
C ILE A 87 -13.76 -0.38 2.67
N GLY A 88 -14.84 -0.38 3.45
CA GLY A 88 -15.51 -1.60 3.91
C GLY A 88 -14.80 -2.37 5.03
N ARG A 89 -13.63 -1.91 5.50
CA ARG A 89 -12.89 -2.49 6.64
C ARG A 89 -12.37 -1.42 7.59
N ARG A 90 -12.00 -1.81 8.82
CA ARG A 90 -11.46 -0.87 9.82
C ARG A 90 -10.02 -0.43 9.52
N GLY A 91 -9.24 -1.23 8.80
CA GLY A 91 -7.82 -1.01 8.55
C GLY A 91 -6.93 -1.47 9.71
N HIS A 92 -5.61 -1.37 9.51
CA HIS A 92 -4.59 -1.85 10.44
C HIS A 92 -4.23 -0.81 11.52
N PRO A 93 -3.86 -1.24 12.75
CA PRO A 93 -3.44 -0.34 13.83
C PRO A 93 -2.09 0.37 13.54
N SER A 94 -1.32 -0.16 12.60
CA SER A 94 -0.04 0.42 12.16
C SER A 94 -0.18 1.67 11.27
N ILE A 95 -1.36 1.92 10.68
CA ILE A 95 -1.60 3.07 9.79
C ILE A 95 -1.13 4.41 10.36
N PRO A 96 -1.58 4.84 11.57
CA PRO A 96 -1.14 6.12 12.12
C PRO A 96 0.36 6.14 12.46
N HIS A 97 0.96 5.00 12.79
CA HIS A 97 2.40 4.88 13.05
C HIS A 97 3.21 5.12 11.76
N ALA A 98 2.78 4.53 10.65
CA ALA A 98 3.37 4.74 9.34
C ALA A 98 3.23 6.21 8.87
N ASN A 99 2.05 6.80 9.05
CA ASN A 99 1.83 8.21 8.71
C ASN A 99 2.78 9.13 9.47
N LEU A 100 2.93 8.91 10.78
CA LEU A 100 3.83 9.70 11.62
C LEU A 100 5.30 9.47 11.25
N ALA A 101 5.72 8.25 10.94
CA ALA A 101 7.06 7.95 10.49
C ALA A 101 7.37 8.70 9.17
N VAL A 102 6.45 8.70 8.20
CA VAL A 102 6.60 9.44 6.94
C VAL A 102 6.65 10.96 7.17
N GLN A 103 5.85 11.49 8.09
CA GLN A 103 5.90 12.90 8.46
C GLN A 103 7.26 13.27 9.06
N TRP A 104 7.81 12.44 9.95
CA TRP A 104 9.15 12.64 10.51
C TRP A 104 10.24 12.50 9.46
N MET A 105 10.13 11.54 8.52
CA MET A 105 11.06 11.41 7.39
C MET A 105 11.08 12.70 6.57
N ALA A 106 9.92 13.23 6.19
CA ALA A 106 9.81 14.48 5.46
C ALA A 106 10.45 15.65 6.24
N LYS A 107 10.12 15.79 7.53
CA LYS A 107 10.60 16.87 8.38
C LYS A 107 12.10 16.83 8.63
N LYS A 108 12.66 15.66 8.98
CA LYS A 108 14.08 15.52 9.33
C LYS A 108 14.98 15.60 8.11
N THR A 109 14.64 14.84 7.07
CA THR A 109 15.52 14.67 5.91
C THR A 109 15.31 15.73 4.82
N LYS A 110 14.14 16.38 4.82
CA LYS A 110 13.70 17.30 3.77
C LYS A 110 13.71 16.65 2.38
N ALA A 111 13.65 15.32 2.31
CA ALA A 111 13.72 14.58 1.06
C ALA A 111 12.47 14.78 0.18
N PHE A 112 11.33 15.07 0.79
CA PHE A 112 10.05 15.28 0.14
C PHE A 112 9.10 16.08 1.04
N GLU A 113 8.08 16.69 0.44
CA GLU A 113 6.87 17.18 1.10
C GLU A 113 5.85 16.03 1.18
N ALA A 114 5.39 15.69 2.39
CA ALA A 114 4.34 14.70 2.59
C ALA A 114 2.96 15.38 2.58
N VAL A 115 2.08 14.94 1.68
CA VAL A 115 0.69 15.39 1.59
C VAL A 115 -0.22 14.21 1.90
N PHE A 116 -0.96 14.31 2.98
CA PHE A 116 -1.87 13.27 3.44
C PHE A 116 -3.28 13.60 3.00
N SER A 117 -3.87 12.77 2.13
CA SER A 117 -5.26 12.93 1.67
C SER A 117 -5.90 11.60 1.28
N ASN A 118 -7.16 11.42 1.65
CA ASN A 118 -8.04 10.36 1.14
C ASN A 118 -9.13 10.91 0.21
N ASP A 119 -9.02 12.18 -0.18
CA ASP A 119 -9.96 12.81 -1.11
C ASP A 119 -9.91 12.10 -2.47
N PRO A 120 -11.02 11.52 -2.97
CA PRO A 120 -11.06 10.85 -4.26
C PRO A 120 -10.66 11.74 -5.43
N GLU A 121 -10.76 13.07 -5.29
CA GLU A 121 -10.32 14.03 -6.30
C GLU A 121 -8.81 13.98 -6.55
N MET A 122 -8.02 13.43 -5.62
CA MET A 122 -6.58 13.25 -5.80
C MET A 122 -6.24 12.30 -6.96
N TRP A 123 -7.16 11.43 -7.34
CA TRP A 123 -6.97 10.49 -8.45
C TRP A 123 -7.17 11.12 -9.83
N LYS A 124 -7.70 12.35 -9.93
CA LYS A 124 -7.82 13.04 -11.21
C LYS A 124 -6.45 13.39 -11.79
N PRO A 125 -6.23 13.30 -13.11
CA PRO A 125 -4.91 13.52 -13.72
C PRO A 125 -4.24 14.84 -13.32
N GLU A 126 -5.01 15.92 -13.25
CA GLU A 126 -4.54 17.26 -12.89
C GLU A 126 -4.07 17.39 -11.44
N ASN A 127 -4.56 16.54 -10.54
CA ASN A 127 -4.15 16.47 -9.15
C ASN A 127 -3.01 15.47 -8.96
N LEU A 128 -3.13 14.28 -9.53
CA LEU A 128 -2.15 13.21 -9.40
C LEU A 128 -0.79 13.61 -9.98
N LYS A 129 -0.76 14.35 -11.10
CA LYS A 129 0.49 14.85 -11.71
C LYS A 129 1.31 15.80 -10.82
N LYS A 130 0.73 16.31 -9.73
CA LYS A 130 1.42 17.19 -8.77
C LYS A 130 2.30 16.42 -7.79
N PHE A 131 2.31 15.09 -7.86
CA PHE A 131 3.06 14.20 -6.98
C PHE A 131 4.09 13.39 -7.78
N ASP A 132 5.24 13.16 -7.17
CA ASP A 132 6.29 12.30 -7.73
C ASP A 132 6.09 10.84 -7.34
N ALA A 133 5.42 10.61 -6.20
CA ALA A 133 5.10 9.29 -5.70
C ALA A 133 3.79 9.29 -4.89
N VAL A 134 3.17 8.11 -4.80
CA VAL A 134 2.03 7.80 -3.93
C VAL A 134 2.46 6.70 -2.96
N PHE A 135 2.29 6.94 -1.65
CA PHE A 135 2.35 5.91 -0.63
C PHE A 135 0.93 5.47 -0.27
N LEU A 136 0.57 4.28 -0.73
CA LEU A 136 -0.60 3.55 -0.28
C LEU A 136 -0.25 2.86 1.05
N ASN A 137 -0.64 3.49 2.16
CA ASN A 137 -0.38 2.99 3.50
C ASN A 137 -1.51 2.05 3.93
N ASN A 138 -1.27 0.74 3.86
CA ASN A 138 -2.21 -0.27 4.34
C ASN A 138 -3.64 -0.10 3.82
N THR A 139 -3.78 0.37 2.57
CA THR A 139 -5.09 0.61 1.99
C THR A 139 -5.83 -0.70 1.73
N ILE A 140 -7.16 -0.67 1.81
CA ILE A 140 -8.02 -1.84 1.57
C ILE A 140 -9.30 -1.41 0.85
N GLY A 141 -9.81 -2.30 -0.02
CA GLY A 141 -11.08 -2.10 -0.69
C GLY A 141 -10.96 -1.14 -1.87
N GLU A 142 -12.09 -0.62 -2.34
CA GLU A 142 -12.17 0.16 -3.58
C GLU A 142 -11.71 1.62 -3.37
N VAL A 143 -10.40 1.84 -3.31
CA VAL A 143 -9.80 3.19 -3.12
C VAL A 143 -9.93 4.07 -4.36
N PHE A 144 -10.04 3.46 -5.54
CA PHE A 144 -10.19 4.11 -6.85
C PHE A 144 -11.65 3.98 -7.33
N PRO A 145 -12.55 4.90 -6.94
CA PRO A 145 -14.00 4.65 -6.98
C PRO A 145 -14.59 4.69 -8.40
N THR A 146 -13.87 5.23 -9.38
CA THR A 146 -14.35 5.44 -10.75
C THR A 146 -13.39 4.83 -11.77
N ALA A 147 -13.90 4.53 -12.97
CA ALA A 147 -13.05 4.10 -14.08
C ALA A 147 -11.99 5.14 -14.44
N GLU A 148 -12.34 6.43 -14.37
CA GLU A 148 -11.41 7.55 -14.58
C GLU A 148 -10.27 7.55 -13.54
N ALA A 149 -10.57 7.32 -12.26
CA ALA A 149 -9.55 7.23 -11.21
C ALA A 149 -8.57 6.06 -11.47
N LYS A 150 -9.09 4.91 -11.92
CA LYS A 150 -8.29 3.73 -12.27
C LYS A 150 -7.38 4.01 -13.47
N GLU A 151 -7.94 4.54 -14.55
CA GLU A 151 -7.20 4.87 -15.77
C GLU A 151 -6.14 5.95 -15.50
N SER A 152 -6.51 7.00 -14.76
CA SER A 152 -5.60 8.08 -14.37
C SER A 152 -4.42 7.55 -13.56
N PHE A 153 -4.67 6.69 -12.56
CA PHE A 153 -3.61 6.10 -11.76
C PHE A 153 -2.71 5.17 -12.59
N ALA A 154 -3.27 4.27 -13.39
CA ALA A 154 -2.49 3.37 -14.24
C ALA A 154 -1.61 4.13 -15.24
N ARG A 155 -2.16 5.14 -15.92
CA ARG A 155 -1.42 6.00 -16.85
C ARG A 155 -0.32 6.78 -16.12
N TRP A 156 -0.62 7.37 -14.97
CA TRP A 156 0.37 8.11 -14.19
C TRP A 156 1.54 7.21 -13.75
N VAL A 157 1.27 5.98 -13.31
CA VAL A 157 2.32 4.99 -13.02
C VAL A 157 3.10 4.66 -14.29
N SER A 158 2.44 4.29 -15.38
CA SER A 158 3.13 3.90 -16.62
C SER A 158 4.00 5.02 -17.22
N ASP A 159 3.64 6.28 -16.97
CA ASP A 159 4.39 7.47 -17.41
C ASP A 159 5.55 7.88 -16.48
N GLY A 160 5.69 7.24 -15.31
CA GLY A 160 6.85 7.45 -14.43
C GLY A 160 6.54 7.76 -12.97
N GLY A 161 5.26 7.75 -12.58
CA GLY A 161 4.82 7.89 -11.20
C GLY A 161 5.36 6.79 -10.29
N GLY A 162 5.75 7.16 -9.07
CA GLY A 162 6.26 6.22 -8.06
C GLY A 162 5.14 5.65 -7.19
N VAL A 163 5.21 4.37 -6.83
CA VAL A 163 4.28 3.74 -5.88
C VAL A 163 5.05 3.08 -4.75
N ILE A 164 4.66 3.40 -3.52
CA ILE A 164 5.04 2.68 -2.32
C ILE A 164 3.78 2.03 -1.80
N ALA A 165 3.82 0.73 -1.59
CA ALA A 165 2.69 -0.05 -1.09
C ALA A 165 3.16 -0.98 0.02
N ASN A 166 2.40 -1.07 1.11
CA ASN A 166 2.78 -1.93 2.22
C ASN A 166 1.62 -2.81 2.69
N HIS A 167 1.95 -4.02 3.09
CA HIS A 167 1.10 -5.00 3.73
C HIS A 167 -0.23 -5.20 2.98
N ALA A 168 -1.34 -4.64 3.49
CA ALA A 168 -2.70 -4.87 3.02
C ALA A 168 -3.01 -4.36 1.60
N VAL A 169 -2.10 -3.57 1.00
CA VAL A 169 -2.36 -2.95 -0.31
C VAL A 169 -2.61 -3.96 -1.43
N THR A 170 -2.13 -5.22 -1.31
CA THR A 170 -2.43 -6.28 -2.28
C THR A 170 -3.93 -6.65 -2.36
N VAL A 171 -4.73 -6.26 -1.37
CA VAL A 171 -6.20 -6.40 -1.35
C VAL A 171 -6.95 -5.06 -1.57
N THR A 172 -6.26 -4.03 -2.07
CA THR A 172 -6.90 -2.79 -2.57
C THR A 172 -7.45 -3.00 -3.99
N ALA A 173 -8.66 -2.54 -4.29
CA ALA A 173 -9.29 -2.60 -5.60
C ALA A 173 -9.21 -4.00 -6.25
N THR A 174 -9.62 -5.05 -5.54
CA THR A 174 -9.49 -6.46 -5.99
C THR A 174 -10.21 -6.75 -7.30
N GLU A 175 -11.28 -6.00 -7.60
CA GLU A 175 -12.05 -6.11 -8.84
C GLU A 175 -11.36 -5.45 -10.05
N TRP A 176 -10.19 -4.83 -9.86
CA TRP A 176 -9.38 -4.22 -10.92
C TRP A 176 -8.07 -5.01 -11.11
N PRO A 177 -8.01 -6.01 -12.01
CA PRO A 177 -6.84 -6.89 -12.15
C PRO A 177 -5.53 -6.16 -12.41
N GLU A 178 -5.55 -5.09 -13.21
CA GLU A 178 -4.38 -4.30 -13.55
C GLU A 178 -3.69 -3.68 -12.33
N PHE A 179 -4.41 -3.33 -11.27
CA PHE A 179 -3.76 -2.87 -10.04
C PHE A 179 -2.89 -3.96 -9.39
N GLY A 180 -3.31 -5.22 -9.48
CA GLY A 180 -2.45 -6.36 -9.09
C GLY A 180 -1.22 -6.47 -9.99
N GLN A 181 -1.40 -6.21 -11.29
CA GLN A 181 -0.29 -6.15 -12.25
C GLN A 181 0.64 -4.97 -12.02
N ILE A 182 0.17 -3.83 -11.49
CA ILE A 182 1.00 -2.68 -11.10
C ILE A 182 1.86 -3.03 -9.88
N LEU A 183 1.28 -3.66 -8.86
CA LEU A 183 2.00 -4.08 -7.66
C LEU A 183 2.94 -5.28 -7.93
N GLY A 184 2.55 -6.16 -8.85
CA GLY A 184 3.18 -7.46 -9.06
C GLY A 184 2.72 -8.53 -8.06
N ALA A 185 1.59 -8.33 -7.37
CA ALA A 185 1.00 -9.33 -6.48
C ALA A 185 -0.47 -9.06 -6.15
N ARG A 186 -1.16 -10.11 -5.69
CA ARG A 186 -2.51 -10.07 -5.13
C ARG A 186 -2.62 -11.05 -3.97
N GLY A 187 -3.62 -10.80 -3.12
CA GLY A 187 -3.98 -11.70 -2.03
C GLY A 187 -3.39 -11.31 -0.69
N ALA A 188 -3.87 -12.02 0.33
CA ALA A 188 -3.51 -11.83 1.73
C ALA A 188 -3.60 -13.18 2.45
N SER A 189 -3.11 -14.27 1.85
CA SER A 189 -2.97 -15.52 2.60
C SER A 189 -1.85 -15.37 3.62
N HIS A 190 -2.06 -15.68 4.89
CA HIS A 190 -1.09 -15.42 5.94
C HIS A 190 -1.25 -16.36 7.13
N ARG A 191 -0.21 -16.40 7.95
CA ARG A 191 -0.28 -16.91 9.33
C ARG A 191 -0.52 -15.76 10.28
N MET A 192 -0.62 -16.06 11.58
CA MET A 192 -0.83 -15.05 12.62
C MET A 192 0.12 -13.85 12.50
N ALA A 193 -0.33 -12.68 12.97
CA ALA A 193 0.41 -11.43 12.86
C ALA A 193 1.71 -11.35 13.68
N ASP A 194 2.02 -12.39 14.46
CA ASP A 194 3.23 -12.55 15.26
C ASP A 194 4.16 -13.65 14.72
N GLU A 195 3.90 -14.13 13.50
CA GLU A 195 4.73 -15.14 12.84
C GLU A 195 6.19 -14.71 12.82
N LYS A 196 7.08 -15.59 13.30
CA LYS A 196 8.51 -15.36 13.29
C LYS A 196 9.14 -15.91 12.02
N VAL A 197 9.86 -15.07 11.29
CA VAL A 197 10.60 -15.49 10.10
C VAL A 197 12.05 -15.06 10.19
N THR A 198 12.94 -15.88 9.63
CA THR A 198 14.28 -15.41 9.26
C THR A 198 14.16 -14.77 7.88
N VAL A 199 14.40 -13.46 7.78
CA VAL A 199 14.39 -12.71 6.52
C VAL A 199 15.78 -12.75 5.91
N ARG A 200 15.87 -13.23 4.67
CA ARG A 200 17.07 -13.18 3.84
C ARG A 200 17.09 -11.88 3.04
N VAL A 201 18.24 -11.22 3.04
CA VAL A 201 18.52 -10.09 2.14
C VAL A 201 19.03 -10.66 0.82
N GLU A 202 18.14 -10.81 -0.16
CA GLU A 202 18.53 -11.44 -1.42
C GLU A 202 19.34 -10.50 -2.31
N ASP A 203 19.08 -9.19 -2.25
CA ASP A 203 19.85 -8.19 -3.00
C ASP A 203 20.61 -7.27 -2.05
N PRO A 204 21.81 -7.64 -1.59
CA PRO A 204 22.62 -6.77 -0.75
C PRO A 204 23.21 -5.58 -1.53
N SER A 205 23.20 -5.60 -2.86
CA SER A 205 23.75 -4.54 -3.70
C SER A 205 22.76 -3.40 -3.97
N SER A 206 21.46 -3.67 -3.81
CA SER A 206 20.43 -2.64 -3.96
C SER A 206 20.56 -1.59 -2.85
N PRO A 207 20.57 -0.29 -3.19
CA PRO A 207 20.62 0.74 -2.16
C PRO A 207 19.32 0.81 -1.33
N VAL A 208 18.23 0.17 -1.78
CA VAL A 208 16.98 0.07 -1.01
C VAL A 208 17.16 -0.80 0.23
N THR A 209 18.03 -1.81 0.17
CA THR A 209 18.31 -2.78 1.24
C THR A 209 19.63 -2.52 1.96
N ALA A 210 20.33 -1.42 1.65
CA ALA A 210 21.66 -1.12 2.20
C ALA A 210 21.71 -1.14 3.75
N VAL A 211 20.60 -0.77 4.41
CA VAL A 211 20.50 -0.78 5.89
C VAL A 211 20.73 -2.16 6.52
N PHE A 212 20.55 -3.24 5.77
CA PHE A 212 20.74 -4.59 6.28
C PHE A 212 22.16 -5.13 6.10
N GLU A 213 23.01 -4.43 5.33
CA GLU A 213 24.41 -4.83 5.08
C GLU A 213 24.56 -6.28 4.58
N GLY A 214 23.52 -6.80 3.90
CA GLY A 214 23.46 -8.18 3.41
C GLY A 214 23.25 -9.26 4.48
N ALA A 215 23.13 -8.89 5.76
CA ALA A 215 22.91 -9.85 6.84
C ALA A 215 21.44 -10.30 6.90
N PRO A 216 21.16 -11.60 7.04
CA PRO A 216 19.82 -12.06 7.37
C PRO A 216 19.43 -11.58 8.77
N PHE A 217 18.13 -11.45 9.02
CA PHE A 217 17.64 -11.02 10.32
C PHE A 217 16.33 -11.72 10.69
N GLU A 218 16.15 -12.00 11.98
CA GLU A 218 14.86 -12.44 12.47
C GLU A 218 13.89 -11.27 12.54
N TYR A 219 12.65 -11.53 12.15
CA TYR A 219 11.57 -10.56 12.24
C TYR A 219 10.25 -11.25 12.61
N ARG A 220 9.33 -10.47 13.17
CA ARG A 220 7.95 -10.89 13.38
C ARG A 220 7.06 -9.90 12.65
N ASP A 221 6.05 -10.40 11.94
CA ASP A 221 4.95 -9.60 11.41
C ASP A 221 3.88 -10.55 10.80
N GLU A 222 2.81 -9.98 10.25
CA GLU A 222 1.91 -10.74 9.38
C GLU A 222 2.48 -10.84 7.96
N ILE A 223 3.13 -11.95 7.65
CA ILE A 223 3.76 -12.20 6.34
C ILE A 223 2.70 -12.71 5.35
N PHE A 224 2.58 -12.12 4.16
CA PHE A 224 1.63 -12.55 3.15
C PHE A 224 2.25 -13.56 2.18
N ARG A 225 1.39 -14.43 1.66
CA ARG A 225 1.66 -15.44 0.64
C ARG A 225 0.81 -15.09 -0.55
N TYR A 226 1.49 -14.79 -1.64
CA TYR A 226 0.85 -14.33 -2.85
C TYR A 226 0.53 -15.50 -3.76
N GLU A 227 -0.39 -15.29 -4.67
CA GLU A 227 -0.57 -16.11 -5.88
C GLU A 227 -0.31 -15.21 -7.10
N ALA A 228 -0.78 -15.62 -8.28
CA ALA A 228 -0.78 -14.76 -9.44
C ALA A 228 -1.41 -13.38 -9.10
N PRO A 229 -0.85 -12.26 -9.60
CA PRO A 229 0.17 -12.19 -10.65
C PRO A 229 1.63 -12.23 -10.15
N TYR A 230 1.89 -12.54 -8.88
CA TYR A 230 3.27 -12.64 -8.40
C TYR A 230 4.08 -13.67 -9.20
N SER A 231 5.20 -13.22 -9.73
CA SER A 231 6.24 -14.04 -10.36
C SER A 231 7.58 -13.31 -10.26
N ARG A 232 8.65 -14.07 -10.04
CA ARG A 232 10.03 -13.58 -10.09
C ARG A 232 10.47 -13.07 -11.46
N GLU A 233 9.71 -13.39 -12.51
CA GLU A 233 9.91 -12.84 -13.85
C GLU A 233 9.39 -11.40 -14.00
N GLN A 234 8.60 -10.92 -13.03
CA GLN A 234 7.95 -9.59 -13.09
C GLN A 234 8.45 -8.63 -12.02
N VAL A 235 9.15 -9.13 -11.01
CA VAL A 235 9.60 -8.36 -9.85
C VAL A 235 11.04 -8.69 -9.50
N ARG A 236 11.74 -7.70 -8.97
CA ARG A 236 13.02 -7.92 -8.31
C ARG A 236 12.82 -8.05 -6.81
N VAL A 237 12.80 -9.29 -6.33
CA VAL A 237 12.73 -9.60 -4.90
C VAL A 237 13.98 -9.06 -4.22
N LEU A 238 13.77 -8.28 -3.16
CA LEU A 238 14.82 -7.67 -2.33
C LEU A 238 15.00 -8.45 -1.02
N LEU A 239 13.89 -8.83 -0.40
CA LEU A 239 13.82 -9.57 0.85
C LEU A 239 12.89 -10.78 0.66
N SER A 240 13.24 -11.92 1.24
CA SER A 240 12.40 -13.12 1.27
C SER A 240 12.51 -13.86 2.60
N VAL A 241 11.58 -14.77 2.87
CA VAL A 241 11.73 -15.70 3.99
C VAL A 241 12.80 -16.73 3.65
N ASP A 242 13.77 -16.90 4.54
CA ASP A 242 14.69 -18.02 4.53
C ASP A 242 13.96 -19.28 5.04
N VAL A 243 13.46 -20.08 4.11
CA VAL A 243 12.70 -21.30 4.40
C VAL A 243 13.51 -22.37 5.13
N ALA A 244 14.85 -22.35 5.02
CA ALA A 244 15.71 -23.30 5.72
C ALA A 244 15.90 -22.93 7.20
N GLN A 245 15.74 -21.64 7.52
CA GLN A 245 15.90 -21.07 8.87
C GLN A 245 14.56 -20.66 9.50
N THR A 246 13.43 -21.03 8.90
CA THR A 246 12.10 -20.63 9.36
C THR A 246 11.18 -21.83 9.46
N ASP A 247 10.57 -22.03 10.62
CA ASP A 247 9.44 -22.96 10.75
C ASP A 247 8.21 -22.37 10.06
N LEU A 248 7.90 -22.87 8.86
CA LEU A 248 6.73 -22.40 8.11
C LEU A 248 5.41 -22.95 8.65
N ASN A 249 5.37 -23.67 9.76
CA ASN A 249 4.15 -24.22 10.36
C ASN A 249 3.75 -23.57 11.70
N GLN A 250 3.96 -22.27 11.81
CA GLN A 250 3.59 -21.49 12.99
C GLN A 250 2.12 -21.04 12.99
N GLY A 251 1.43 -21.22 14.12
CA GLY A 251 0.10 -20.66 14.35
C GLY A 251 -0.96 -21.08 13.33
N ARG A 252 -2.08 -20.35 13.33
CA ARG A 252 -3.20 -20.59 12.40
C ARG A 252 -2.86 -20.07 11.00
N CYS A 253 -3.21 -20.86 9.99
CA CYS A 253 -3.18 -20.43 8.59
C CYS A 253 -4.54 -19.83 8.16
N TYR A 254 -4.49 -18.72 7.44
CA TYR A 254 -5.60 -18.07 6.75
C TYR A 254 -5.33 -18.08 5.24
N GLY A 255 -6.18 -18.76 4.47
CA GLY A 255 -5.97 -18.95 3.03
C GLY A 255 -4.95 -20.05 2.73
N LYS A 256 -4.05 -19.81 1.77
CA LYS A 256 -3.01 -20.75 1.35
C LYS A 256 -1.64 -20.28 1.84
N CYS A 257 -1.20 -20.81 2.99
CA CYS A 257 0.06 -20.38 3.61
C CYS A 257 1.30 -21.12 3.10
N PHE A 258 1.10 -22.12 2.24
CA PHE A 258 2.18 -22.86 1.59
C PHE A 258 2.16 -22.56 0.10
N ARG A 259 3.34 -22.28 -0.46
CA ARG A 259 3.54 -22.14 -1.89
C ARG A 259 4.27 -23.36 -2.44
N PRO A 260 3.85 -23.89 -3.60
CA PRO A 260 4.44 -25.10 -4.18
C PRO A 260 5.90 -24.92 -4.62
N ASP A 261 6.34 -23.68 -4.86
CA ASP A 261 7.70 -23.32 -5.27
C ASP A 261 8.62 -22.93 -4.10
N ASN A 262 8.12 -22.98 -2.86
CA ASN A 262 8.83 -22.51 -1.66
C ASN A 262 9.38 -21.08 -1.73
N ASP A 263 8.78 -20.22 -2.57
CA ASP A 263 9.22 -18.83 -2.74
C ASP A 263 8.32 -17.87 -1.95
N TYR A 264 8.84 -17.24 -0.90
CA TYR A 264 8.06 -16.37 -0.01
C TYR A 264 8.67 -14.96 0.01
N PRO A 265 8.34 -14.09 -0.96
CA PRO A 265 8.87 -12.72 -1.02
C PRO A 265 8.32 -11.87 0.14
N VAL A 266 9.18 -11.06 0.74
CA VAL A 266 8.84 -10.12 1.82
C VAL A 266 8.81 -8.68 1.30
N ALA A 267 9.72 -8.32 0.41
CA ALA A 267 9.75 -7.02 -0.26
C ALA A 267 10.35 -7.12 -1.65
N TRP A 268 9.87 -6.29 -2.57
CA TRP A 268 10.40 -6.20 -3.94
C TRP A 268 10.27 -4.80 -4.51
N ILE A 269 11.02 -4.57 -5.57
CA ILE A 269 10.82 -3.46 -6.50
C ILE A 269 10.52 -3.98 -7.89
N ARG A 270 9.83 -3.17 -8.69
CA ARG A 270 9.62 -3.45 -10.11
C ARG A 270 9.39 -2.16 -10.90
N GLN A 271 9.48 -2.29 -12.22
CA GLN A 271 8.99 -1.29 -13.15
C GLN A 271 7.61 -1.66 -13.69
N HIS A 272 6.74 -0.66 -13.85
CA HIS A 272 5.48 -0.78 -14.58
C HIS A 272 5.42 0.37 -15.58
N GLY A 273 5.63 0.09 -16.86
CA GLY A 273 6.02 1.14 -17.81
C GLY A 273 7.31 1.83 -17.32
N LYS A 274 7.29 3.14 -17.15
CA LYS A 274 8.38 3.94 -16.57
C LYS A 274 8.25 4.12 -15.05
N GLY A 275 7.15 3.67 -14.46
CA GLY A 275 6.85 3.80 -13.04
C GLY A 275 7.73 2.92 -12.18
N ARG A 276 8.01 3.40 -10.96
CA ARG A 276 8.85 2.71 -9.97
C ARG A 276 7.97 2.26 -8.81
N VAL A 277 7.80 0.96 -8.67
CA VAL A 277 6.91 0.38 -7.65
C VAL A 277 7.75 -0.37 -6.62
N PHE A 278 7.56 -0.01 -5.35
CA PHE A 278 8.03 -0.79 -4.20
C PHE A 278 6.82 -1.39 -3.49
N TYR A 279 6.95 -2.66 -3.11
CA TYR A 279 6.00 -3.30 -2.22
C TYR A 279 6.72 -4.11 -1.13
N THR A 280 6.14 -4.13 0.07
CA THR A 280 6.50 -5.08 1.13
C THR A 280 5.27 -5.62 1.84
N THR A 281 5.32 -6.88 2.30
CA THR A 281 4.29 -7.42 3.20
C THR A 281 4.34 -6.80 4.60
N LEU A 282 5.45 -6.16 4.97
CA LEU A 282 5.64 -5.65 6.32
C LEU A 282 4.80 -4.40 6.58
N GLY A 283 4.43 -4.22 7.84
CA GLY A 283 3.64 -3.08 8.32
C GLY A 283 2.24 -3.45 8.78
N HIS A 284 1.99 -4.71 9.20
CA HIS A 284 0.77 -5.03 9.95
C HIS A 284 0.83 -4.44 11.36
N ASN A 285 1.96 -4.66 12.04
CA ASN A 285 2.16 -4.22 13.42
C ASN A 285 2.73 -2.79 13.53
N PRO A 286 2.35 -2.02 14.57
CA PRO A 286 2.88 -0.67 14.83
C PRO A 286 4.41 -0.58 14.88
N TYR A 287 5.09 -1.55 15.50
CA TYR A 287 6.53 -1.48 15.75
C TYR A 287 7.40 -1.44 14.50
N VAL A 288 6.86 -1.86 13.35
CA VAL A 288 7.53 -1.74 12.06
C VAL A 288 7.95 -0.29 11.78
N PHE A 289 7.20 0.68 12.29
CA PHE A 289 7.44 2.10 12.03
C PHE A 289 8.30 2.79 13.10
N TRP A 290 8.80 2.05 14.08
CA TRP A 290 9.87 2.49 14.98
C TRP A 290 11.07 1.52 15.06
N ASP A 291 11.09 0.43 14.29
CA ASP A 291 12.33 -0.31 14.02
C ASP A 291 13.21 0.55 13.07
N PRO A 292 14.41 1.00 13.50
CA PRO A 292 15.27 1.84 12.67
C PRO A 292 15.64 1.22 11.31
N ARG A 293 15.72 -0.11 11.22
CA ARG A 293 16.02 -0.82 9.97
C ARG A 293 14.85 -0.71 8.99
N MET A 294 13.63 -0.93 9.46
CA MET A 294 12.43 -0.84 8.64
C MET A 294 12.13 0.60 8.22
N VAL A 295 12.28 1.56 9.14
CA VAL A 295 12.10 2.99 8.83
C VAL A 295 13.08 3.44 7.74
N ARG A 296 14.34 3.00 7.80
CA ARG A 296 15.33 3.28 6.73
C ARG A 296 14.99 2.58 5.42
N LEU A 297 14.48 1.34 5.44
CA LEU A 297 13.98 0.64 4.25
C LEU A 297 12.84 1.43 3.58
N PHE A 298 11.83 1.88 4.34
CA PHE A 298 10.73 2.67 3.81
C PHE A 298 11.19 4.02 3.24
N LEU A 299 12.13 4.70 3.91
CA LEU A 299 12.71 5.94 3.40
C LEU A 299 13.44 5.73 2.07
N ALA A 300 14.27 4.68 1.97
CA ALA A 300 14.95 4.32 0.73
C ALA A 300 13.96 3.96 -0.38
N ALA A 301 12.90 3.20 -0.05
CA ALA A 301 11.82 2.87 -0.97
C ALA A 301 11.07 4.10 -1.49
N ILE A 302 10.78 5.09 -0.63
CA ILE A 302 10.18 6.36 -1.02
C ILE A 302 11.08 7.11 -2.00
N GLN A 303 12.39 7.18 -1.74
CA GLN A 303 13.32 7.85 -2.65
C GLN A 303 13.53 7.10 -3.96
N TYR A 304 13.47 5.78 -3.95
CA TYR A 304 13.43 4.96 -5.17
C TYR A 304 12.17 5.27 -5.99
N ALA A 305 10.99 5.21 -5.38
CA ALA A 305 9.73 5.50 -6.05
C ALA A 305 9.71 6.93 -6.61
N ALA A 306 10.18 7.93 -5.85
CA ALA A 306 10.31 9.30 -6.30
C ALA A 306 11.35 9.49 -7.44
N GLY A 307 12.32 8.58 -7.58
CA GLY A 307 13.36 8.62 -8.62
C GLY A 307 14.62 9.39 -8.22
N ASP A 308 14.86 9.55 -6.92
CA ASP A 308 16.11 10.12 -6.39
C ASP A 308 17.15 9.05 -6.07
N LEU A 309 16.71 7.84 -5.68
CA LEU A 309 17.57 6.69 -5.43
C LEU A 309 17.45 5.69 -6.59
N GLU A 310 18.50 5.56 -7.38
CA GLU A 310 18.55 4.55 -8.46
C GLU A 310 18.70 3.15 -7.87
N ALA A 311 17.90 2.20 -8.33
CA ALA A 311 18.06 0.78 -8.01
C ALA A 311 17.71 -0.06 -9.24
N ASP A 312 18.52 -1.09 -9.52
CA ASP A 312 18.22 -2.06 -10.58
C ASP A 312 16.92 -2.79 -10.21
N ALA A 313 15.87 -2.65 -11.03
CA ALA A 313 14.59 -3.30 -10.84
C ALA A 313 14.39 -4.49 -11.78
N THR A 314 15.46 -4.92 -12.47
CA THR A 314 15.41 -6.06 -13.39
C THR A 314 15.02 -7.31 -12.60
N PRO A 315 13.96 -8.03 -13.04
CA PRO A 315 13.54 -9.28 -12.40
C PRO A 315 14.66 -10.31 -12.39
N ARG A 316 14.65 -11.20 -11.39
CA ARG A 316 15.69 -12.22 -11.24
C ARG A 316 15.14 -13.50 -10.60
N ALA A 317 15.77 -14.63 -10.94
CA ALA A 317 15.47 -15.92 -10.35
C ALA A 317 15.73 -15.93 -8.82
N ALA A 318 15.19 -16.95 -8.15
CA ALA A 318 15.52 -17.22 -6.76
C ALA A 318 17.01 -17.55 -6.61
N PRO A 319 17.66 -17.10 -5.51
CA PRO A 319 19.06 -17.41 -5.24
C PRO A 319 19.31 -18.90 -4.96
#